data_AF-A0AAN8FW27-F1
#
_entry.id   AF-A0AAN8FW27-F1
#
_cell.length_a   1.000
_cell.length_b   1.000
_cell.length_c   1.000
_cell.angle_alpha   90.00
_cell.angle_beta   90.00
_cell.angle_gamma   90.00
#
_symmetry.space_group_name_H-M   'P 1'
#
loop_
_entity.id
_entity.type
_entity.pdbx_description
1 polymer ?
#
loop_
_entity_poly.entity_id
_entity_poly.type
_entity_poly.pdbx_seq_one_letter_code
_entity_poly.pdbx_strand_id
1 'polypeptide(L)'
;MSDLDESFERLLLDSDEEVEEAGEADIPVLPMVDIEEEDVEDEEESDKEEEEDDVWSSMIIPHDHIPFTGDHGVKDELLFRLKEPAEFFRYFLNENLIDLILTETNRYGKAKKDTFEPLDETEFWKFFAICLHMGIERRAHLKEYWSTRAVYSKSFCAQYISRARFVEILNSLHFADNEAADRTNRLYKVARIVELLNQSFYDAYTPGRDVCVDESIVPFRGRVLFRQYVKGKRHKYGIKLFKLCMQGGYTCRFIVYAGKDVSRQGSLAEDIVLKLMSGLLDSGRSLYTDNFYTSIPLAEKLVAQNTHLIGTLRKNRAGLPREVVCKRLKRGEQIGRQNGTGVTILKWKDKRDVLMLSTKHDDTHTANNKLRVIEDYNQVKDNSDQCMEALQHPQDQDFPARVQMPADRIFFDGNTPSWTSCSTTRTGTSTRSKTTNQKKMHSRHISFNRHYYGMNNRLYYGQSVI
;
A
#
# COMPACT_ATOMS: atom_id res chain seq x y z
N MET A 1 28.12 -31.14 -5.16
CA MET A 1 27.81 -30.16 -4.08
C MET A 1 28.24 -28.75 -4.44
N SER A 2 29.14 -28.57 -5.42
CA SER A 2 29.52 -27.31 -6.11
C SER A 2 28.51 -26.88 -7.18
N ASP A 3 27.95 -27.83 -7.94
CA ASP A 3 27.22 -27.52 -9.18
C ASP A 3 25.84 -26.86 -8.97
N LEU A 4 25.31 -26.95 -7.75
CA LEU A 4 24.04 -26.30 -7.36
C LEU A 4 24.23 -24.87 -6.81
N ASP A 5 25.43 -24.53 -6.32
CA ASP A 5 25.78 -23.14 -5.96
C ASP A 5 26.06 -22.33 -7.24
N GLU A 6 26.71 -22.95 -8.24
CA GLU A 6 26.87 -22.34 -9.58
C GLU A 6 25.52 -22.13 -10.28
N SER A 7 24.55 -23.05 -10.14
CA SER A 7 23.20 -22.86 -10.70
C SER A 7 22.45 -21.68 -10.10
N PHE A 8 22.74 -21.32 -8.84
CA PHE A 8 22.08 -20.20 -8.16
C PHE A 8 22.77 -18.86 -8.44
N GLU A 9 24.10 -18.83 -8.57
CA GLU A 9 24.81 -17.64 -9.06
C GLU A 9 24.60 -17.42 -10.56
N ARG A 10 24.49 -18.48 -11.37
CA ARG A 10 24.03 -18.37 -12.77
C ARG A 10 22.60 -17.87 -12.85
N LEU A 11 21.71 -18.12 -11.90
CA LEU A 11 20.36 -17.54 -11.90
C LEU A 11 20.36 -16.00 -11.83
N LEU A 12 21.38 -15.40 -11.21
CA LEU A 12 21.57 -13.94 -11.18
C LEU A 12 22.18 -13.39 -12.49
N LEU A 13 22.72 -14.28 -13.32
CA LEU A 13 23.40 -13.95 -14.59
C LEU A 13 22.53 -14.32 -15.80
N ASP A 14 21.78 -15.43 -15.77
CA ASP A 14 20.86 -15.86 -16.83
C ASP A 14 19.61 -14.98 -16.90
N SER A 15 19.29 -14.21 -15.85
CA SER A 15 18.35 -13.09 -15.96
C SER A 15 18.83 -11.99 -16.91
N ASP A 16 20.12 -12.02 -17.26
CA ASP A 16 20.76 -11.07 -18.16
C ASP A 16 20.78 -11.61 -19.60
N GLU A 17 20.66 -12.93 -19.84
CA GLU A 17 20.75 -13.54 -21.17
C GLU A 17 19.40 -13.67 -21.91
N GLU A 18 18.24 -13.66 -21.23
CA GLU A 18 16.93 -13.71 -21.90
C GLU A 18 16.53 -12.39 -22.62
N VAL A 19 17.47 -11.47 -22.84
CA VAL A 19 17.27 -10.24 -23.65
C VAL A 19 18.04 -10.30 -24.98
N GLU A 20 18.85 -11.33 -25.24
CA GLU A 20 19.57 -11.44 -26.51
C GLU A 20 18.72 -12.09 -27.63
N GLU A 21 17.70 -11.37 -28.09
CA GLU A 21 17.26 -11.43 -29.49
C GLU A 21 16.34 -10.24 -29.84
N ALA A 22 16.81 -9.04 -29.55
CA ALA A 22 16.41 -7.83 -30.26
C ALA A 22 17.69 -7.02 -30.47
N GLY A 23 18.08 -6.84 -31.73
CA GLY A 23 19.44 -6.47 -32.13
C GLY A 23 20.07 -5.33 -31.34
N GLU A 24 21.40 -5.41 -31.21
CA GLU A 24 22.32 -4.33 -30.84
C GLU A 24 21.96 -3.03 -31.57
N ALA A 25 21.04 -2.28 -30.98
CA ALA A 25 20.94 -0.86 -31.14
C ALA A 25 20.99 -0.35 -29.71
N ASP A 26 22.08 0.35 -29.38
CA ASP A 26 22.29 1.07 -28.12
C ASP A 26 20.95 1.51 -27.53
N ILE A 27 20.43 0.75 -26.58
CA ILE A 27 19.25 1.16 -25.82
C ILE A 27 19.75 2.39 -25.07
N PRO A 28 19.26 3.61 -25.37
CA PRO A 28 19.67 4.76 -24.61
C PRO A 28 19.21 4.45 -23.19
N VAL A 29 20.16 4.37 -22.25
CA VAL A 29 19.87 4.49 -20.84
C VAL A 29 19.23 5.86 -20.70
N LEU A 30 17.90 5.90 -20.83
CA LEU A 30 17.14 7.12 -20.64
C LEU A 30 17.50 7.58 -19.23
N PRO A 31 17.95 8.84 -19.07
CA PRO A 31 18.40 9.33 -17.78
C PRO A 31 17.31 9.02 -16.75
N MET A 32 17.73 8.44 -15.63
CA MET A 32 16.89 8.25 -14.46
C MET A 32 16.11 9.54 -14.25
N VAL A 33 14.80 9.49 -14.47
CA VAL A 33 13.95 10.62 -14.13
C VAL A 33 13.89 10.61 -12.62
N ASP A 34 14.77 11.40 -12.01
CA ASP A 34 14.54 11.93 -10.69
C ASP A 34 13.19 12.67 -10.78
N ILE A 35 12.13 12.01 -10.31
CA ILE A 35 11.00 12.77 -9.81
C ILE A 35 11.50 13.28 -8.48
N GLU A 36 12.25 14.37 -8.54
CA GLU A 36 12.55 15.14 -7.38
C GLU A 36 11.19 15.54 -6.76
N GLU A 37 10.91 14.99 -5.57
CA GLU A 37 10.18 15.77 -4.58
C GLU A 37 11.10 16.95 -4.23
N GLU A 38 11.15 17.95 -5.12
CA GLU A 38 11.85 19.19 -4.84
C GLU A 38 11.06 19.89 -3.74
N ASP A 39 11.59 19.82 -2.52
CA ASP A 39 11.50 20.91 -1.57
C ASP A 39 12.29 22.08 -2.18
N VAL A 40 11.66 22.86 -3.07
CA VAL A 40 12.26 24.09 -3.60
C VAL A 40 12.21 25.14 -2.50
N GLU A 41 13.39 25.50 -1.99
CA GLU A 41 13.62 26.67 -1.14
C GLU A 41 13.19 27.95 -1.88
N ASP A 42 12.68 28.91 -1.11
CA ASP A 42 11.96 30.09 -1.57
C ASP A 42 12.72 30.90 -2.64
N GLU A 43 12.19 30.95 -3.86
CA GLU A 43 12.47 32.02 -4.82
C GLU A 43 11.28 32.99 -4.84
N GLU A 44 11.57 34.27 -4.58
CA GLU A 44 10.61 35.38 -4.63
C GLU A 44 10.20 35.63 -6.09
N GLU A 45 8.98 35.25 -6.45
CA GLU A 45 8.42 35.53 -7.78
C GLU A 45 7.64 36.85 -7.77
N SER A 46 7.99 37.72 -8.72
CA SER A 46 7.52 39.09 -8.88
C SER A 46 6.02 39.20 -9.17
N ASP A 47 5.38 40.14 -8.49
CA ASP A 47 3.97 40.50 -8.61
C ASP A 47 3.54 40.76 -10.07
N LYS A 48 2.74 39.83 -10.61
CA LYS A 48 1.76 40.14 -11.65
C LYS A 48 0.38 40.12 -10.99
N GLU A 49 -0.22 41.30 -10.91
CA GLU A 49 -1.61 41.53 -10.55
C GLU A 49 -2.48 40.91 -11.65
N GLU A 50 -3.06 39.74 -11.36
CA GLU A 50 -4.21 39.22 -12.09
C GLU A 50 -5.45 39.58 -11.27
N GLU A 51 -6.46 40.11 -11.95
CA GLU A 51 -7.65 40.74 -11.39
C GLU A 51 -8.40 39.83 -10.39
N GLU A 52 -8.85 40.44 -9.28
CA GLU A 52 -9.70 39.83 -8.26
C GLU A 52 -11.05 39.42 -8.86
N ASP A 53 -11.18 38.14 -9.25
CA ASP A 53 -12.48 37.55 -9.54
C ASP A 53 -13.08 36.88 -8.29
N ASP A 54 -14.31 37.28 -8.01
CA ASP A 54 -15.26 37.08 -6.91
C ASP A 54 -15.59 35.60 -6.53
N VAL A 55 -14.62 34.69 -6.63
CA VAL A 55 -14.83 33.22 -6.53
C VAL A 55 -14.74 32.69 -5.10
N TRP A 56 -14.06 33.42 -4.21
CA TRP A 56 -13.68 32.93 -2.87
C TRP A 56 -14.35 33.73 -1.74
N SER A 57 -15.12 33.05 -0.91
CA SER A 57 -15.79 33.62 0.26
C SER A 57 -14.99 33.40 1.55
N SER A 58 -15.01 34.40 2.43
CA SER A 58 -14.53 34.29 3.81
C SER A 58 -15.54 33.65 4.77
N MET A 59 -16.82 33.59 4.39
CA MET A 59 -17.85 32.86 5.13
C MET A 59 -17.77 31.39 4.73
N ILE A 60 -17.09 30.58 5.54
CA ILE A 60 -16.93 29.14 5.33
C ILE A 60 -18.13 28.43 5.93
N ILE A 61 -18.87 27.71 5.08
CA ILE A 61 -20.01 26.91 5.50
C ILE A 61 -19.56 25.44 5.59
N PRO A 62 -19.86 24.72 6.69
CA PRO A 62 -19.59 23.29 6.77
C PRO A 62 -20.33 22.54 5.67
N HIS A 63 -19.61 21.71 4.92
CA HIS A 63 -20.18 20.88 3.84
C HIS A 63 -20.30 19.42 4.27
N ASP A 64 -20.69 19.13 5.51
CA ASP A 64 -21.04 17.76 5.95
C ASP A 64 -22.50 17.42 5.59
N HIS A 65 -22.98 17.96 4.46
CA HIS A 65 -24.36 17.82 3.99
C HIS A 65 -24.58 16.60 3.10
N ILE A 66 -23.51 15.90 2.70
CA ILE A 66 -23.59 14.68 1.92
C ILE A 66 -23.54 13.52 2.92
N PRO A 67 -24.68 13.00 3.41
CA PRO A 67 -24.66 11.93 4.37
C PRO A 67 -24.03 10.69 3.74
N PHE A 68 -23.25 9.97 4.55
CA PHE A 68 -22.76 8.67 4.16
C PHE A 68 -23.93 7.67 4.09
N THR A 69 -24.22 7.14 2.90
CA THR A 69 -25.35 6.23 2.63
C THR A 69 -24.92 4.84 2.19
N GLY A 70 -23.62 4.61 2.03
CA GLY A 70 -23.10 3.32 1.57
C GLY A 70 -23.17 2.22 2.63
N ASP A 71 -23.47 1.00 2.19
CA ASP A 71 -23.17 -0.18 2.98
C ASP A 71 -21.66 -0.30 3.21
N HIS A 72 -21.29 -0.91 4.34
CA HIS A 72 -19.89 -1.10 4.70
C HIS A 72 -19.69 -2.25 5.67
N GLY A 73 -18.46 -2.74 5.73
CA GLY A 73 -18.05 -3.84 6.60
C GLY A 73 -17.66 -5.10 5.82
N VAL A 74 -17.25 -6.10 6.59
CA VAL A 74 -17.04 -7.46 6.08
C VAL A 74 -18.41 -8.03 5.73
N LYS A 75 -18.52 -8.71 4.59
CA LYS A 75 -19.78 -9.39 4.22
C LYS A 75 -20.12 -10.45 5.29
N ASP A 76 -21.34 -10.43 5.83
CA ASP A 76 -21.77 -11.30 6.93
C ASP A 76 -21.56 -12.79 6.65
N GLU A 77 -21.74 -13.20 5.39
CA GLU A 77 -21.49 -14.58 4.96
C GLU A 77 -20.03 -15.02 5.23
N LEU A 78 -19.07 -14.12 5.09
CA LEU A 78 -17.66 -14.41 5.35
C LEU A 78 -17.39 -14.59 6.84
N LEU A 79 -17.98 -13.73 7.68
CA LEU A 79 -17.84 -13.84 9.13
C LEU A 79 -18.47 -15.12 9.70
N PHE A 80 -19.51 -15.64 9.04
CA PHE A 80 -20.14 -16.90 9.45
C PHE A 80 -19.33 -18.13 8.98
N ARG A 81 -18.81 -18.09 7.76
CA ARG A 81 -18.12 -19.23 7.13
C ARG A 81 -16.67 -19.36 7.59
N LEU A 82 -15.94 -18.26 7.72
CA LEU A 82 -14.49 -18.26 7.99
C LEU A 82 -14.25 -18.07 9.49
N LYS A 83 -13.61 -19.06 10.12
CA LYS A 83 -13.34 -19.13 11.56
C LYS A 83 -11.85 -19.26 11.85
N GLU A 84 -11.12 -19.97 11.01
CA GLU A 84 -9.69 -20.20 11.19
C GLU A 84 -8.86 -19.28 10.29
N PRO A 85 -7.67 -18.83 10.73
CA PRO A 85 -6.79 -17.97 9.94
C PRO A 85 -6.52 -18.52 8.53
N ALA A 86 -6.34 -19.84 8.39
CA ALA A 86 -6.09 -20.48 7.10
C ALA A 86 -7.25 -20.33 6.10
N GLU A 87 -8.49 -20.24 6.58
CA GLU A 87 -9.67 -20.06 5.73
C GLU A 87 -9.71 -18.64 5.14
N PHE A 88 -9.28 -17.64 5.91
CA PHE A 88 -9.11 -16.27 5.39
C PHE A 88 -7.99 -16.21 4.33
N PHE A 89 -6.89 -16.95 4.51
CA PHE A 89 -5.85 -17.04 3.47
C PHE A 89 -6.39 -17.66 2.17
N ARG A 90 -7.12 -18.77 2.28
CA ARG A 90 -7.76 -19.44 1.13
C ARG A 90 -8.83 -18.59 0.46
N TYR A 91 -9.46 -17.67 1.19
CA TYR A 91 -10.38 -16.73 0.59
C TYR A 91 -9.69 -15.75 -0.37
N PHE A 92 -8.51 -15.21 0.01
CA PHE A 92 -7.75 -14.32 -0.86
C PHE A 92 -6.99 -15.06 -1.94
N LEU A 93 -6.42 -16.22 -1.61
CA LEU A 93 -5.82 -17.17 -2.54
C LEU A 93 -6.87 -18.19 -2.99
N ASN A 94 -7.92 -17.69 -3.65
CA ASN A 94 -9.04 -18.50 -4.10
C ASN A 94 -8.68 -19.43 -5.26
N GLU A 95 -9.59 -20.34 -5.59
CA GLU A 95 -9.43 -21.36 -6.64
C GLU A 95 -9.00 -20.75 -7.98
N ASN A 96 -9.58 -19.62 -8.40
CA ASN A 96 -9.21 -18.97 -9.66
C ASN A 96 -7.76 -18.47 -9.66
N LEU A 97 -7.30 -17.93 -8.52
CA LEU A 97 -5.93 -17.47 -8.37
C LEU A 97 -4.95 -18.64 -8.35
N ILE A 98 -5.30 -19.70 -7.63
CA ILE A 98 -4.49 -20.92 -7.56
C ILE A 98 -4.40 -21.59 -8.92
N ASP A 99 -5.51 -21.72 -9.64
CA ASP A 99 -5.55 -22.31 -10.99
C ASP A 99 -4.66 -21.54 -11.97
N LEU A 100 -4.71 -20.19 -11.93
CA LEU A 100 -3.79 -19.36 -12.69
C LEU A 100 -2.33 -19.67 -12.35
N ILE A 101 -1.98 -19.67 -11.06
CA ILE A 101 -0.60 -19.90 -10.62
C ILE A 101 -0.12 -21.28 -11.06
N LEU A 102 -0.91 -22.32 -10.82
CA LEU A 102 -0.56 -23.70 -11.18
C LEU A 102 -0.40 -23.86 -12.69
N THR A 103 -1.36 -23.37 -13.46
CA THR A 103 -1.35 -23.46 -14.92
C THR A 103 -0.13 -22.79 -15.51
N GLU A 104 0.13 -21.54 -15.11
CA GLU A 104 1.22 -20.74 -15.67
C GLU A 104 2.60 -21.21 -15.19
N THR A 105 2.72 -21.60 -13.92
CA THR A 105 3.96 -22.17 -13.37
C THR A 105 4.30 -23.50 -14.03
N ASN A 106 3.32 -24.37 -14.29
CA ASN A 106 3.54 -25.65 -14.96
C ASN A 106 3.90 -25.48 -16.44
N ARG A 107 3.24 -24.55 -17.13
CA ARG A 107 3.58 -24.20 -18.52
C ARG A 107 5.02 -23.70 -18.60
N TYR A 108 5.38 -22.73 -17.77
CA TYR A 108 6.72 -22.15 -17.75
C TYR A 108 7.80 -23.16 -17.32
N GLY A 109 7.54 -23.93 -16.26
CA GLY A 109 8.45 -24.96 -15.76
C GLY A 109 8.77 -26.02 -16.82
N LYS A 110 7.74 -26.50 -17.53
CA LYS A 110 7.91 -27.47 -18.63
C LYS A 110 8.68 -26.87 -19.81
N ALA A 111 8.38 -25.62 -20.19
CA ALA A 111 9.12 -24.94 -21.26
C ALA A 111 10.61 -24.74 -20.92
N LYS A 112 10.93 -24.49 -19.65
CA LYS A 112 12.31 -24.33 -19.17
C LYS A 112 13.05 -25.67 -19.05
N LYS A 113 12.35 -26.74 -18.69
CA LYS A 113 12.93 -28.06 -18.42
C LYS A 113 11.90 -29.16 -18.68
N ASP A 114 12.13 -30.00 -19.67
CA ASP A 114 11.23 -31.10 -20.04
C ASP A 114 10.95 -32.07 -18.87
N THR A 115 11.88 -32.20 -17.94
CA THR A 115 11.73 -33.07 -16.75
C THR A 115 11.10 -32.34 -15.55
N PHE A 116 10.55 -31.15 -15.73
CA PHE A 116 9.86 -30.43 -14.66
C PHE A 116 8.64 -31.22 -14.22
N GLU A 117 8.63 -31.65 -12.96
CA GLU A 117 7.47 -32.32 -12.39
C GLU A 117 6.34 -31.30 -12.20
N PRO A 118 5.12 -31.55 -12.70
CA PRO A 118 4.01 -30.62 -12.53
C PRO A 118 3.74 -30.33 -11.04
N LEU A 119 3.66 -29.04 -10.72
CA LEU A 119 3.19 -28.53 -9.45
C LEU A 119 1.68 -28.77 -9.33
N ASP A 120 1.27 -29.48 -8.29
CA ASP A 120 -0.13 -29.63 -7.91
C ASP A 120 -0.53 -28.66 -6.78
N GLU A 121 -1.83 -28.56 -6.51
CA GLU A 121 -2.35 -27.67 -5.48
C GLU A 121 -1.83 -28.01 -4.06
N THR A 122 -1.69 -29.29 -3.73
CA THR A 122 -1.23 -29.72 -2.40
C THR A 122 0.22 -29.32 -2.18
N GLU A 123 1.06 -29.51 -3.19
CA GLU A 123 2.46 -29.10 -3.18
C GLU A 123 2.60 -27.57 -3.17
N PHE A 124 1.76 -26.85 -3.92
CA PHE A 124 1.71 -25.38 -3.86
C PHE A 124 1.39 -24.88 -2.45
N TRP A 125 0.40 -25.45 -1.75
CA TRP A 125 0.09 -25.05 -0.38
C TRP A 125 1.24 -25.34 0.60
N LYS A 126 1.99 -26.43 0.41
CA LYS A 126 3.22 -26.70 1.19
C LYS A 126 4.30 -25.66 0.90
N PHE A 127 4.52 -25.33 -0.37
CA PHE A 127 5.45 -24.27 -0.79
C PHE A 127 5.07 -22.93 -0.16
N PHE A 128 3.79 -22.54 -0.26
CA PHE A 128 3.29 -21.29 0.30
C PHE A 128 3.38 -21.25 1.84
N ALA A 129 3.06 -22.34 2.53
CA ALA A 129 3.22 -22.44 3.97
C ALA A 129 4.68 -22.26 4.42
N ILE A 130 5.64 -22.76 3.62
CA ILE A 130 7.07 -22.53 3.86
C ILE A 130 7.44 -21.07 3.66
N CYS A 131 6.93 -20.39 2.61
CA CYS A 131 7.13 -18.95 2.42
C CYS A 131 6.61 -18.13 3.63
N LEU A 132 5.42 -18.46 4.14
CA LEU A 132 4.88 -17.85 5.36
C LEU A 132 5.77 -18.12 6.58
N HIS A 133 6.22 -19.36 6.75
CA HIS A 133 7.12 -19.73 7.84
C HIS A 133 8.45 -18.97 7.78
N MET A 134 9.03 -18.75 6.60
CA MET A 134 10.24 -17.95 6.41
C MET A 134 10.06 -16.48 6.81
N GLY A 135 8.84 -15.94 6.68
CA GLY A 135 8.49 -14.60 7.16
C GLY A 135 8.48 -14.49 8.70
N ILE A 136 8.16 -15.59 9.40
CA ILE A 136 8.10 -15.67 10.86
C ILE A 136 9.47 -16.03 11.44
N GLU A 137 10.06 -17.13 10.97
CA GLU A 137 11.37 -17.61 11.38
C GLU A 137 12.40 -17.26 10.30
N ARG A 138 13.19 -16.21 10.55
CA ARG A 138 14.25 -15.79 9.62
C ARG A 138 15.54 -16.55 9.87
N ARG A 139 16.17 -17.00 8.78
CA ARG A 139 17.51 -17.58 8.78
C ARG A 139 18.40 -16.81 7.81
N ALA A 140 19.71 -16.84 8.04
CA ALA A 140 20.67 -16.04 7.27
C ALA A 140 20.79 -16.50 5.82
N HIS A 141 20.56 -17.79 5.57
CA HIS A 141 20.62 -18.35 4.23
C HIS A 141 19.47 -19.32 3.97
N LEU A 142 18.96 -19.34 2.73
CA LEU A 142 17.88 -20.23 2.31
C LEU A 142 18.17 -21.71 2.61
N LYS A 143 19.43 -22.14 2.43
CA LYS A 143 19.84 -23.52 2.73
C LYS A 143 19.72 -23.92 4.20
N GLU A 144 19.72 -22.95 5.12
CA GLU A 144 19.64 -23.23 6.55
C GLU A 144 18.26 -23.77 6.92
N TYR A 145 17.21 -23.42 6.18
CA TYR A 145 15.86 -23.99 6.34
C TYR A 145 15.79 -25.49 5.99
N TRP A 146 16.84 -26.09 5.44
CA TRP A 146 16.92 -27.55 5.23
C TRP A 146 18.17 -28.16 5.88
N SER A 147 18.81 -27.43 6.80
CA SER A 147 20.02 -27.88 7.47
C SER A 147 19.74 -28.95 8.51
N THR A 148 20.58 -29.99 8.55
CA THR A 148 20.56 -31.06 9.56
C THR A 148 21.47 -30.79 10.75
N ARG A 149 22.22 -29.68 10.74
CA ARG A 149 23.10 -29.28 11.86
C ARG A 149 22.27 -29.16 13.13
N ALA A 150 22.79 -29.60 14.28
CA ALA A 150 22.07 -29.60 15.56
C ALA A 150 21.36 -28.27 15.88
N VAL A 151 22.02 -27.14 15.63
CA VAL A 151 21.49 -25.78 15.84
C VAL A 151 20.24 -25.47 15.00
N TYR A 152 20.08 -26.13 13.85
CA TYR A 152 18.98 -25.95 12.89
C TYR A 152 18.14 -27.23 12.72
N SER A 153 18.42 -28.26 13.52
CA SER A 153 17.87 -29.60 13.37
C SER A 153 16.36 -29.61 13.60
N LYS A 154 15.66 -30.56 12.97
CA LYS A 154 14.19 -30.64 12.92
C LYS A 154 13.53 -29.47 12.17
N SER A 155 14.13 -29.03 11.07
CA SER A 155 13.51 -27.98 10.27
C SER A 155 12.12 -28.39 9.78
N PHE A 156 11.12 -27.54 10.07
CA PHE A 156 9.76 -27.62 9.57
C PHE A 156 9.74 -27.82 8.05
N CYS A 157 10.54 -27.06 7.30
CA CYS A 157 10.52 -27.06 5.84
C CYS A 157 10.90 -28.42 5.23
N ALA A 158 11.89 -29.10 5.81
CA ALA A 158 12.39 -30.38 5.31
C ALA A 158 11.40 -31.54 5.45
N GLN A 159 10.34 -31.36 6.26
CA GLN A 159 9.29 -32.36 6.44
C GLN A 159 8.26 -32.35 5.31
N TYR A 160 8.11 -31.22 4.59
CA TYR A 160 7.04 -31.05 3.60
C TYR A 160 7.53 -31.08 2.16
N ILE A 161 8.68 -30.45 1.87
CA ILE A 161 9.24 -30.39 0.51
C ILE A 161 10.77 -30.44 0.58
N SER A 162 11.40 -31.05 -0.42
CA SER A 162 12.86 -31.02 -0.52
C SER A 162 13.33 -29.61 -0.89
N ARG A 163 14.55 -29.24 -0.47
CA ARG A 163 15.15 -27.94 -0.85
C ARG A 163 15.22 -27.77 -2.36
N ALA A 164 15.60 -28.84 -3.07
CA ALA A 164 15.74 -28.81 -4.52
C ALA A 164 14.39 -28.51 -5.19
N ARG A 165 13.32 -29.18 -4.75
CA ARG A 165 11.97 -28.96 -5.28
C ARG A 165 11.43 -27.57 -4.93
N PHE A 166 11.65 -27.08 -3.70
CA PHE A 166 11.28 -25.71 -3.33
C PHE A 166 11.93 -24.67 -4.25
N VAL A 167 13.23 -24.81 -4.53
CA VAL A 167 13.97 -23.93 -5.44
C VAL A 167 13.48 -24.08 -6.88
N GLU A 168 13.16 -25.29 -7.32
CA GLU A 168 12.62 -25.53 -8.67
C GLU A 168 11.26 -24.84 -8.88
N ILE A 169 10.35 -24.93 -7.90
CA ILE A 169 9.07 -24.22 -7.89
C ILE A 169 9.30 -22.72 -7.89
N LEU A 170 10.14 -22.22 -6.97
CA LEU A 170 10.48 -20.80 -6.86
C LEU A 170 11.03 -20.23 -8.18
N ASN A 171 11.88 -20.98 -8.87
CA ASN A 171 12.48 -20.59 -10.14
C ASN A 171 11.52 -20.68 -11.32
N SER A 172 10.40 -21.39 -11.18
CA SER A 172 9.41 -21.60 -12.24
C SER A 172 8.09 -20.87 -11.98
N LEU A 173 7.91 -20.26 -10.80
CA LEU A 173 6.69 -19.55 -10.42
C LEU A 173 6.33 -18.49 -11.46
N HIS A 174 5.13 -18.59 -12.03
CA HIS A 174 4.73 -17.75 -13.16
C HIS A 174 3.24 -17.46 -13.13
N PHE A 175 2.81 -16.35 -13.76
CA PHE A 175 1.41 -15.87 -13.67
C PHE A 175 0.81 -15.41 -15.01
N ALA A 176 1.49 -15.63 -16.13
CA ALA A 176 1.00 -15.23 -17.44
C ALA A 176 1.54 -16.12 -18.56
N ASP A 177 0.75 -16.31 -19.61
CA ASP A 177 1.22 -17.02 -20.79
C ASP A 177 2.19 -16.13 -21.57
N ASN A 178 3.47 -16.51 -21.64
CA ASN A 178 4.48 -15.74 -22.37
C ASN A 178 4.26 -15.73 -23.89
N GLU A 179 3.55 -16.73 -24.43
CA GLU A 179 3.27 -16.85 -25.86
C GLU A 179 2.07 -16.00 -26.28
N ALA A 180 1.06 -15.87 -25.39
CA ALA A 180 -0.14 -15.08 -25.64
C ALA A 180 -0.07 -13.64 -25.11
N ALA A 181 1.00 -13.28 -24.39
CA ALA A 181 1.12 -11.98 -23.73
C ALA A 181 1.26 -10.80 -24.69
N ASP A 182 0.50 -9.74 -24.43
CA ASP A 182 0.74 -8.42 -25.01
C ASP A 182 1.97 -7.77 -24.37
N ARG A 183 3.10 -7.81 -25.09
CA ARG A 183 4.38 -7.26 -24.64
C ARG A 183 4.40 -5.72 -24.58
N THR A 184 3.39 -5.04 -25.11
CA THR A 184 3.28 -3.57 -24.98
C THR A 184 2.83 -3.17 -23.57
N ASN A 185 2.06 -4.03 -22.90
CA ASN A 185 1.70 -3.87 -21.50
C ASN A 185 2.87 -4.25 -20.60
N ARG A 186 3.56 -3.28 -20.03
CA ARG A 186 4.70 -3.50 -19.10
C ARG A 186 4.36 -4.37 -17.88
N LEU A 187 3.09 -4.52 -17.53
CA LEU A 187 2.62 -5.34 -16.41
C LEU A 187 2.06 -6.71 -16.85
N TYR A 188 2.19 -7.13 -18.11
CA TYR A 188 1.53 -8.35 -18.61
C TYR A 188 1.76 -9.58 -17.72
N LYS A 189 2.97 -9.72 -17.15
CA LYS A 189 3.34 -10.84 -16.27
C LYS A 189 2.58 -10.88 -14.95
N VAL A 190 2.01 -9.76 -14.51
CA VAL A 190 1.35 -9.61 -13.20
C VAL A 190 -0.05 -9.00 -13.27
N ALA A 191 -0.49 -8.56 -14.46
CA ALA A 191 -1.77 -7.88 -14.61
C ALA A 191 -2.92 -8.77 -14.11
N ARG A 192 -2.93 -10.05 -14.53
CA ARG A 192 -4.01 -10.97 -14.19
C ARG A 192 -4.08 -11.30 -12.70
N ILE A 193 -2.94 -11.54 -12.06
CA ILE A 193 -2.89 -11.81 -10.61
C ILE A 193 -3.33 -10.57 -9.82
N VAL A 194 -2.95 -9.36 -10.25
CA VAL A 194 -3.36 -8.09 -9.61
C VAL A 194 -4.88 -7.88 -9.74
N GLU A 195 -5.48 -8.18 -10.90
CA GLU A 195 -6.93 -8.12 -11.09
C GLU A 195 -7.67 -9.05 -10.14
N LEU A 196 -7.24 -10.31 -10.07
CA LEU A 196 -7.86 -11.32 -9.19
C LEU A 196 -7.74 -10.95 -7.71
N LEU A 197 -6.57 -10.43 -7.29
CA LEU A 197 -6.38 -9.96 -5.92
C LEU A 197 -7.27 -8.76 -5.59
N ASN A 198 -7.33 -7.76 -6.47
CA ASN A 198 -8.19 -6.59 -6.30
C ASN A 198 -9.68 -7.00 -6.22
N GLN A 199 -10.09 -7.99 -7.01
CA GLN A 199 -11.45 -8.54 -6.93
C GLN A 199 -11.71 -9.18 -5.57
N SER A 200 -10.82 -10.06 -5.12
CA SER A 200 -10.92 -10.70 -3.80
C SER A 200 -10.96 -9.69 -2.65
N PHE A 201 -10.17 -8.62 -2.74
CA PHE A 201 -10.16 -7.55 -1.73
C PHE A 201 -11.49 -6.79 -1.71
N TYR A 202 -11.99 -6.40 -2.87
CA TYR A 202 -13.29 -5.74 -2.98
C TYR A 202 -14.43 -6.63 -2.47
N ASP A 203 -14.37 -7.94 -2.77
CA ASP A 203 -15.41 -8.87 -2.35
C ASP A 203 -15.39 -9.20 -0.85
N ALA A 204 -14.23 -9.11 -0.19
CA ALA A 204 -14.13 -9.40 1.24
C ALA A 204 -14.74 -8.30 2.10
N TYR A 205 -14.50 -7.04 1.74
CA TYR A 205 -14.80 -5.91 2.61
C TYR A 205 -15.28 -4.71 1.79
N THR A 206 -16.49 -4.24 2.09
CA THR A 206 -16.99 -2.97 1.53
C THR A 206 -16.49 -1.81 2.40
N PRO A 207 -15.67 -0.88 1.88
CA PRO A 207 -15.06 0.17 2.70
C PRO A 207 -16.09 1.00 3.47
N GLY A 208 -15.69 1.56 4.62
CA GLY A 208 -16.49 2.48 5.42
C GLY A 208 -16.43 3.93 4.91
N ARG A 209 -17.03 4.85 5.67
CA ARG A 209 -17.12 6.27 5.31
C ARG A 209 -15.76 6.88 4.92
N ASP A 210 -14.72 6.58 5.69
CA ASP A 210 -13.41 7.21 5.58
C ASP A 210 -12.41 6.26 4.89
N VAL A 211 -11.83 6.71 3.78
CA VAL A 211 -10.85 5.96 2.97
C VAL A 211 -9.65 6.83 2.64
N CYS A 212 -8.49 6.23 2.40
CA CYS A 212 -7.24 6.94 2.16
C CYS A 212 -6.56 6.42 0.90
N VAL A 213 -6.05 7.33 0.06
CA VAL A 213 -5.15 6.98 -1.04
C VAL A 213 -3.73 7.41 -0.69
N ASP A 214 -2.80 6.47 -0.85
CA ASP A 214 -1.38 6.68 -0.55
C ASP A 214 -0.48 5.70 -1.32
N GLU A 215 0.83 5.87 -1.18
CA GLU A 215 1.84 5.08 -1.89
C GLU A 215 2.69 4.21 -0.99
N SER A 216 2.88 2.99 -1.46
CA SER A 216 3.82 2.04 -0.88
C SER A 216 4.86 1.60 -1.91
N ILE A 217 6.06 1.30 -1.42
CA ILE A 217 7.15 0.74 -2.23
C ILE A 217 7.34 -0.71 -1.84
N VAL A 218 7.30 -1.59 -2.82
CA VAL A 218 7.76 -2.97 -2.66
C VAL A 218 9.25 -3.01 -2.99
N PRO A 219 10.14 -3.23 -2.01
CA PRO A 219 11.59 -3.20 -2.18
C PRO A 219 12.03 -4.14 -3.28
N PHE A 220 12.73 -3.59 -4.26
CA PHE A 220 13.25 -4.36 -5.38
C PHE A 220 14.46 -3.67 -5.99
N ARG A 221 15.53 -4.44 -6.18
CA ARG A 221 16.79 -3.95 -6.76
C ARG A 221 17.17 -4.61 -8.07
N GLY A 222 16.42 -5.61 -8.52
CA GLY A 222 16.65 -6.23 -9.83
C GLY A 222 16.31 -5.30 -11.00
N ARG A 223 16.46 -5.81 -12.22
CA ARG A 223 16.20 -5.09 -13.46
C ARG A 223 14.72 -5.17 -13.81
N VAL A 224 14.04 -4.04 -13.78
CA VAL A 224 12.67 -3.89 -14.28
C VAL A 224 12.47 -2.44 -14.75
N LEU A 225 11.79 -2.27 -15.89
CA LEU A 225 11.65 -0.98 -16.59
C LEU A 225 11.01 0.12 -15.73
N PHE A 226 10.14 -0.25 -14.79
CA PHE A 226 9.35 0.69 -13.99
C PHE A 226 9.76 0.76 -12.53
N ARG A 227 10.97 0.28 -12.18
CA ARG A 227 11.56 0.47 -10.85
C ARG A 227 11.63 1.96 -10.52
N GLN A 228 11.16 2.33 -9.34
CA GLN A 228 11.18 3.70 -8.84
C GLN A 228 12.25 3.88 -7.79
N TYR A 229 12.83 5.08 -7.78
CA TYR A 229 13.55 5.61 -6.64
C TYR A 229 12.66 6.61 -5.93
N VAL A 230 12.36 6.39 -4.65
CA VAL A 230 11.57 7.31 -3.83
C VAL A 230 12.42 7.82 -2.67
N LYS A 231 12.80 9.09 -2.76
CA LYS A 231 13.52 9.82 -1.72
C LYS A 231 12.64 9.85 -0.46
N GLY A 232 13.24 9.78 0.72
CA GLY A 232 12.52 9.82 2.00
C GLY A 232 11.91 8.49 2.48
N LYS A 233 11.73 7.48 1.62
CA LYS A 233 11.34 6.13 2.06
C LYS A 233 12.55 5.31 2.54
N ARG A 234 12.34 4.41 3.51
CA ARG A 234 13.39 3.54 4.05
C ARG A 234 14.02 2.66 2.96
N HIS A 235 13.19 1.96 2.20
CA HIS A 235 13.59 1.25 1.00
C HIS A 235 13.39 2.14 -0.22
N LYS A 236 14.47 2.82 -0.62
CA LYS A 236 14.39 3.84 -1.67
C LYS A 236 14.15 3.26 -3.06
N TYR A 237 14.57 2.01 -3.32
CA TYR A 237 14.41 1.36 -4.63
C TYR A 237 13.35 0.28 -4.57
N GLY A 238 12.38 0.33 -5.49
CA GLY A 238 11.37 -0.72 -5.57
C GLY A 238 10.29 -0.47 -6.61
N ILE A 239 9.24 -1.28 -6.54
CA ILE A 239 8.04 -1.13 -7.37
C ILE A 239 7.05 -0.28 -6.58
N LYS A 240 6.61 0.84 -7.18
CA LYS A 240 5.64 1.75 -6.56
C LYS A 240 4.23 1.21 -6.76
N LEU A 241 3.47 1.14 -5.67
CA LEU A 241 2.05 0.80 -5.65
C LEU A 241 1.24 1.98 -5.12
N PHE A 242 0.21 2.37 -5.86
CA PHE A 242 -0.85 3.25 -5.36
C PHE A 242 -1.91 2.39 -4.69
N LYS A 243 -2.32 2.75 -3.47
CA LYS A 243 -3.25 1.95 -2.67
C LYS A 243 -4.43 2.77 -2.21
N LEU A 244 -5.60 2.16 -2.25
CA LEU A 244 -6.76 2.60 -1.49
C LEU A 244 -6.83 1.77 -0.22
N CYS A 245 -6.74 2.43 0.92
CA CYS A 245 -6.77 1.84 2.25
C CYS A 245 -7.95 2.36 3.05
N MET A 246 -8.40 1.57 4.01
CA MET A 246 -9.39 1.99 5.01
C MET A 246 -8.78 2.03 6.41
N GLN A 247 -9.54 2.56 7.37
CA GLN A 247 -9.19 2.48 8.78
C GLN A 247 -8.98 1.02 9.23
N GLY A 248 -7.94 0.78 10.05
CA GLY A 248 -7.55 -0.58 10.46
C GLY A 248 -6.61 -1.28 9.48
N GLY A 249 -6.21 -0.60 8.41
CA GLY A 249 -5.13 -1.01 7.54
C GLY A 249 -5.45 -2.18 6.62
N TYR A 250 -6.68 -2.19 6.10
CA TYR A 250 -7.05 -3.07 5.00
C TYR A 250 -6.84 -2.35 3.66
N THR A 251 -6.19 -3.01 2.71
CA THR A 251 -6.04 -2.52 1.32
C THR A 251 -7.24 -2.96 0.49
N CYS A 252 -8.06 -2.02 0.05
CA CYS A 252 -9.25 -2.27 -0.76
C CYS A 252 -8.91 -2.56 -2.22
N ARG A 253 -7.95 -1.80 -2.75
CA ARG A 253 -7.50 -1.88 -4.14
C ARG A 253 -6.10 -1.30 -4.24
N PHE A 254 -5.32 -1.82 -5.18
CA PHE A 254 -4.04 -1.20 -5.53
C PHE A 254 -3.78 -1.20 -7.04
N ILE A 255 -2.94 -0.28 -7.46
CA ILE A 255 -2.47 -0.12 -8.84
C ILE A 255 -0.94 -0.15 -8.83
N VAL A 256 -0.35 -0.99 -9.68
CA VAL A 256 1.10 -1.03 -9.88
C VAL A 256 1.50 0.10 -10.82
N TYR A 257 2.46 0.93 -10.41
CA TYR A 257 2.97 1.98 -11.27
C TYR A 257 3.96 1.42 -12.29
N ALA A 258 3.59 1.47 -13.57
CA ALA A 258 4.38 0.96 -14.69
C ALA A 258 5.23 2.04 -15.39
N GLY A 259 5.51 3.15 -14.71
CA GLY A 259 6.23 4.30 -15.27
C GLY A 259 5.33 5.27 -16.01
N LYS A 260 5.95 6.24 -16.71
CA LYS A 260 5.23 7.26 -17.47
C LYS A 260 4.47 6.63 -18.64
N ASP A 261 3.21 7.02 -18.76
CA ASP A 261 2.34 6.72 -19.89
C ASP A 261 2.30 7.98 -20.77
N VAL A 262 2.90 7.87 -21.96
CA VAL A 262 3.05 8.99 -22.90
C VAL A 262 1.70 9.37 -23.54
N SER A 263 0.73 8.44 -23.51
CA SER A 263 -0.60 8.66 -24.08
C SER A 263 -1.59 9.32 -23.12
N ARG A 264 -1.22 9.48 -21.83
CA ARG A 264 -2.11 10.07 -20.82
C ARG A 264 -2.41 11.52 -21.15
N GLN A 265 -3.70 11.82 -21.25
CA GLN A 265 -4.21 13.19 -21.25
C GLN A 265 -4.66 13.54 -19.83
N GLY A 266 -4.15 14.65 -19.27
CA GLY A 266 -4.53 15.13 -17.94
C GLY A 266 -3.63 14.64 -16.79
N SER A 267 -4.16 14.75 -15.58
CA SER A 267 -3.41 14.53 -14.34
C SER A 267 -3.32 13.05 -13.97
N LEU A 268 -2.10 12.51 -13.86
CA LEU A 268 -1.84 11.16 -13.35
C LEU A 268 -2.50 10.93 -11.98
N ALA A 269 -2.44 11.93 -11.10
CA ALA A 269 -2.92 11.79 -9.74
C ALA A 269 -4.47 11.68 -9.70
N GLU A 270 -5.15 12.46 -10.54
CA GLU A 270 -6.62 12.36 -10.71
C GLU A 270 -7.03 10.99 -11.26
N ASP A 271 -6.36 10.52 -12.32
CA ASP A 271 -6.63 9.21 -12.92
C ASP A 271 -6.49 8.08 -11.90
N ILE A 272 -5.43 8.12 -11.08
CA ILE A 272 -5.19 7.11 -10.04
C ILE A 272 -6.33 7.14 -9.03
N VAL A 273 -6.69 8.32 -8.51
CA VAL A 273 -7.74 8.46 -7.51
C VAL A 273 -9.07 7.93 -8.04
N LEU A 274 -9.47 8.32 -9.25
CA LEU A 274 -10.73 7.88 -9.84
C LEU A 274 -10.74 6.36 -10.10
N LYS A 275 -9.63 5.78 -10.57
CA LYS A 275 -9.51 4.32 -10.76
C LYS A 275 -9.56 3.57 -9.43
N LEU A 276 -8.87 4.06 -8.39
CA LEU A 276 -8.89 3.47 -7.06
C LEU A 276 -10.28 3.55 -6.42
N MET A 277 -10.97 4.68 -6.59
CA MET A 277 -12.31 4.93 -6.03
C MET A 277 -13.45 4.35 -6.87
N SER A 278 -13.18 3.75 -8.04
CA SER A 278 -14.23 3.18 -8.89
C SER A 278 -15.11 2.19 -8.12
N GLY A 279 -16.43 2.43 -8.14
CA GLY A 279 -17.43 1.67 -7.38
C GLY A 279 -17.66 2.14 -5.94
N LEU A 280 -16.95 3.18 -5.46
CA LEU A 280 -17.06 3.72 -4.10
C LEU A 280 -17.51 5.19 -4.06
N LEU A 281 -17.71 5.80 -5.22
CA LEU A 281 -18.22 7.16 -5.37
C LEU A 281 -19.73 7.21 -5.03
N ASP A 282 -20.31 8.40 -5.06
CA ASP A 282 -21.75 8.64 -4.98
C ASP A 282 -22.43 8.21 -3.67
N SER A 283 -21.66 8.07 -2.59
CA SER A 283 -22.15 7.51 -1.31
C SER A 283 -21.81 8.34 -0.07
N GLY A 284 -21.33 9.58 -0.22
CA GLY A 284 -20.96 10.46 0.90
C GLY A 284 -19.67 10.05 1.61
N ARG A 285 -18.77 9.33 0.93
CA ARG A 285 -17.48 8.93 1.50
C ARG A 285 -16.53 10.13 1.62
N SER A 286 -15.63 10.05 2.59
CA SER A 286 -14.54 11.00 2.78
C SER A 286 -13.23 10.35 2.33
N LEU A 287 -12.68 10.85 1.23
CA LEU A 287 -11.39 10.45 0.71
C LEU A 287 -10.30 11.35 1.28
N TYR A 288 -9.30 10.72 1.89
CA TYR A 288 -8.11 11.37 2.44
C TYR A 288 -6.90 11.15 1.54
N THR A 289 -6.20 12.22 1.17
CA THR A 289 -5.07 12.17 0.23
C THR A 289 -3.89 13.01 0.69
N ASP A 290 -2.69 12.63 0.27
CA ASP A 290 -1.51 13.48 0.41
C ASP A 290 -1.50 14.65 -0.59
N ASN A 291 -0.42 15.43 -0.59
CA ASN A 291 -0.30 16.59 -1.45
C ASN A 291 -0.05 16.26 -2.93
N PHE A 292 0.32 15.03 -3.29
CA PHE A 292 0.53 14.59 -4.67
C PHE A 292 -0.82 14.48 -5.41
N TYR A 293 -1.87 13.96 -4.74
CA TYR A 293 -3.20 13.83 -5.35
C TYR A 293 -4.09 15.07 -5.19
N THR A 294 -3.92 15.82 -4.11
CA THR A 294 -4.88 16.86 -3.75
C THR A 294 -4.81 18.06 -4.71
N SER A 295 -5.94 18.40 -5.32
CA SER A 295 -6.09 19.54 -6.24
C SER A 295 -7.55 20.02 -6.28
N ILE A 296 -7.77 21.28 -6.68
CA ILE A 296 -9.12 21.86 -6.82
C ILE A 296 -9.94 21.11 -7.89
N PRO A 297 -9.42 20.83 -9.11
CA PRO A 297 -10.21 20.11 -10.12
C PRO A 297 -10.66 18.72 -9.66
N LEU A 298 -9.81 17.99 -8.93
CA LEU A 298 -10.19 16.71 -8.32
C LEU A 298 -11.28 16.89 -7.27
N ALA A 299 -11.17 17.90 -6.42
CA ALA A 299 -12.14 18.19 -5.36
C ALA A 299 -13.53 18.46 -5.94
N GLU A 300 -13.61 19.30 -6.98
CA GLU A 300 -14.86 19.65 -7.66
C GLU A 300 -15.50 18.43 -8.34
N LYS A 301 -14.70 17.59 -9.02
CA LYS A 301 -15.17 16.32 -9.60
C LYS A 301 -15.74 15.38 -8.55
N LEU A 302 -15.05 15.21 -7.41
CA LEU A 302 -15.50 14.31 -6.36
C LEU A 302 -16.76 14.84 -5.65
N VAL A 303 -16.87 16.15 -5.44
CA VAL A 303 -18.09 16.78 -4.90
C VAL A 303 -19.28 16.56 -5.83
N ALA A 304 -19.08 16.71 -7.15
CA ALA A 304 -20.12 16.40 -8.14
C ALA A 304 -20.56 14.92 -8.13
N GLN A 305 -19.72 14.02 -7.58
CA GLN A 305 -20.00 12.59 -7.38
C GLN A 305 -20.24 12.24 -5.91
N ASN A 306 -20.86 13.16 -5.16
CA ASN A 306 -21.21 13.02 -3.74
C ASN A 306 -20.10 12.40 -2.87
N THR A 307 -18.85 12.81 -3.09
CA THR A 307 -17.66 12.29 -2.39
C THR A 307 -16.81 13.44 -1.90
N HIS A 308 -16.45 13.44 -0.61
CA HIS A 308 -15.60 14.47 -0.04
C HIS A 308 -14.12 14.19 -0.32
N LEU A 309 -13.34 15.25 -0.54
CA LEU A 309 -11.89 15.21 -0.62
C LEU A 309 -11.30 16.01 0.53
N ILE A 310 -10.37 15.40 1.26
CA ILE A 310 -9.63 16.01 2.35
C ILE A 310 -8.15 15.70 2.14
N GLY A 311 -7.32 16.73 2.06
CA GLY A 311 -5.91 16.49 1.82
C GLY A 311 -5.00 17.66 2.12
N THR A 312 -3.72 17.37 2.19
CA THR A 312 -2.69 18.41 2.26
C THR A 312 -2.48 19.02 0.87
N LEU A 313 -2.08 20.28 0.80
CA LEU A 313 -1.82 20.99 -0.46
C LEU A 313 -0.39 21.52 -0.52
N ARG A 314 0.17 21.56 -1.73
CA ARG A 314 1.40 22.31 -2.02
C ARG A 314 1.04 23.77 -2.34
N LYS A 315 1.88 24.71 -1.90
CA LYS A 315 1.68 26.16 -2.10
C LYS A 315 1.61 26.56 -3.59
N ASN A 316 2.27 25.82 -4.46
CA ASN A 316 2.38 26.07 -5.90
C ASN A 316 1.30 25.38 -6.74
N ARG A 317 0.23 24.84 -6.12
CA ARG A 317 -0.91 24.33 -6.90
C ARG A 317 -1.65 25.49 -7.56
N ALA A 318 -2.05 25.28 -8.81
CA ALA A 318 -2.81 26.28 -9.57
C ALA A 318 -4.21 26.51 -8.97
N GLY A 319 -4.72 27.74 -9.10
CA GLY A 319 -6.08 28.12 -8.70
C GLY A 319 -6.28 28.36 -7.20
N LEU A 320 -5.22 28.34 -6.39
CA LEU A 320 -5.33 28.62 -4.95
C LEU A 320 -5.53 30.12 -4.67
N PRO A 321 -6.35 30.50 -3.66
CA PRO A 321 -6.55 31.89 -3.29
C PRO A 321 -5.28 32.50 -2.69
N ARG A 322 -4.69 33.50 -3.37
CA ARG A 322 -3.46 34.18 -2.94
C ARG A 322 -3.57 34.76 -1.53
N GLU A 323 -4.73 35.29 -1.18
CA GLU A 323 -5.01 35.83 0.15
C GLU A 323 -4.85 34.80 1.29
N VAL A 324 -5.05 33.51 1.02
CA VAL A 324 -4.81 32.42 1.97
C VAL A 324 -3.33 32.04 1.94
N VAL A 325 -2.81 31.73 0.75
CA VAL A 325 -1.46 31.17 0.56
C VAL A 325 -0.37 32.14 1.02
N CYS A 326 -0.47 33.41 0.63
CA CYS A 326 0.53 34.45 0.92
C CYS A 326 0.40 35.05 2.33
N LYS A 327 -0.69 34.76 3.06
CA LYS A 327 -0.88 35.32 4.41
C LYS A 327 0.20 34.84 5.36
N ARG A 328 0.90 35.78 6.00
CA ARG A 328 1.80 35.51 7.12
C ARG A 328 0.98 35.36 8.39
N LEU A 329 1.05 34.19 9.00
CA LEU A 329 0.31 33.81 10.21
C LEU A 329 1.26 33.68 11.40
N LYS A 330 0.81 34.10 12.59
CA LYS A 330 1.44 33.74 13.86
C LYS A 330 1.00 32.34 14.27
N ARG A 331 1.79 31.70 15.14
CA ARG A 331 1.46 30.35 15.63
C ARG A 331 0.09 30.33 16.30
N GLY A 332 -0.74 29.37 15.88
CA GLY A 332 -2.12 29.21 16.30
C GLY A 332 -3.14 29.94 15.42
N GLU A 333 -2.70 30.90 14.59
CA GLU A 333 -3.59 31.60 13.66
C GLU A 333 -3.92 30.72 12.44
N GLN A 334 -5.08 31.00 11.85
CA GLN A 334 -5.56 30.38 10.63
C GLN A 334 -6.17 31.42 9.70
N ILE A 335 -6.30 31.03 8.43
CA ILE A 335 -7.12 31.72 7.45
C ILE A 335 -7.70 30.67 6.49
N GLY A 336 -8.95 30.86 6.08
CA GLY A 336 -9.59 29.98 5.13
C GLY A 336 -10.45 30.74 4.13
N ARG A 337 -10.66 30.11 2.98
CA ARG A 337 -11.60 30.57 1.95
C ARG A 337 -12.32 29.39 1.34
N GLN A 338 -13.57 29.61 0.97
CA GLN A 338 -14.42 28.61 0.35
C GLN A 338 -14.95 29.11 -1.00
N ASN A 339 -14.88 28.28 -2.03
CA ASN A 339 -15.45 28.62 -3.34
C ASN A 339 -16.94 28.24 -3.43
N GLY A 340 -17.61 28.64 -4.52
CA GLY A 340 -19.03 28.35 -4.74
C GLY A 340 -19.39 26.86 -4.87
N THR A 341 -18.42 25.97 -5.07
CA THR A 341 -18.64 24.52 -5.13
C THR A 341 -18.44 23.82 -3.78
N GLY A 342 -18.16 24.57 -2.71
CA GLY A 342 -17.94 24.01 -1.36
C GLY A 342 -16.52 23.50 -1.10
N VAL A 343 -15.55 23.85 -1.96
CA VAL A 343 -14.14 23.56 -1.73
C VAL A 343 -13.56 24.62 -0.80
N THR A 344 -13.10 24.18 0.37
CA THR A 344 -12.45 25.05 1.36
C THR A 344 -10.93 24.86 1.33
N ILE A 345 -10.20 25.96 1.19
CA ILE A 345 -8.75 26.03 1.34
C ILE A 345 -8.44 26.65 2.69
N LEU A 346 -7.68 25.94 3.53
CA LEU A 346 -7.34 26.35 4.90
C LEU A 346 -5.83 26.40 5.06
N LYS A 347 -5.33 27.51 5.62
CA LYS A 347 -3.94 27.66 6.04
C LYS A 347 -3.89 27.85 7.55
N TRP A 348 -3.12 27.02 8.23
CA TRP A 348 -2.90 27.11 9.67
C TRP A 348 -1.43 27.09 10.02
N LYS A 349 -1.05 27.84 11.06
CA LYS A 349 0.33 27.91 11.54
C LYS A 349 0.49 27.14 12.85
N ASP A 350 1.20 26.02 12.82
CA ASP A 350 1.82 25.48 14.04
C ASP A 350 3.30 25.83 14.11
N LYS A 351 4.19 24.85 13.97
CA LYS A 351 5.63 25.09 13.78
C LYS A 351 5.93 25.58 12.36
N ARG A 352 5.20 25.03 11.38
CA ARG A 352 5.25 25.38 9.96
C ARG A 352 3.85 25.68 9.47
N ASP A 353 3.76 26.31 8.29
CA ASP A 353 2.49 26.50 7.61
C ASP A 353 1.98 25.14 7.15
N VAL A 354 0.71 24.85 7.43
CA VAL A 354 0.01 23.67 6.92
C VAL A 354 -1.12 24.17 6.04
N LEU A 355 -1.09 23.78 4.77
CA LEU A 355 -2.12 24.10 3.81
C LEU A 355 -2.96 22.85 3.53
N MET A 356 -4.27 22.98 3.66
CA MET A 356 -5.25 21.90 3.53
C MET A 356 -6.31 22.28 2.51
N LEU A 357 -6.78 21.28 1.76
CA LEU A 357 -8.02 21.32 1.01
C LEU A 357 -9.04 20.43 1.73
N SER A 358 -10.27 20.91 1.85
CA SER A 358 -11.36 20.10 2.37
C SER A 358 -12.69 20.50 1.71
N THR A 359 -13.48 19.51 1.31
CA THR A 359 -14.87 19.71 0.85
C THR A 359 -15.91 19.29 1.88
N LYS A 360 -15.50 19.14 3.15
CA LYS A 360 -16.34 18.68 4.27
C LYS A 360 -16.28 19.61 5.46
N HIS A 361 -15.07 19.92 5.90
CA HIS A 361 -14.77 20.71 7.08
C HIS A 361 -14.93 22.22 6.85
N ASP A 362 -15.21 22.91 7.95
CA ASP A 362 -15.13 24.35 8.13
C ASP A 362 -13.79 24.76 8.77
N ASP A 363 -13.70 26.01 9.24
CA ASP A 363 -12.55 26.57 9.96
C ASP A 363 -12.63 26.37 11.50
N THR A 364 -13.39 25.39 11.98
CA THR A 364 -13.53 25.17 13.43
C THR A 364 -12.30 24.53 14.07
N HIS A 365 -12.00 24.97 15.30
CA HIS A 365 -11.00 24.37 16.16
C HIS A 365 -11.61 23.31 17.08
N THR A 366 -10.81 22.29 17.41
CA THR A 366 -11.12 21.31 18.44
C THR A 366 -10.70 21.81 19.82
N ALA A 367 -11.03 21.06 20.87
CA ALA A 367 -10.67 21.40 22.25
C ALA A 367 -9.15 21.58 22.47
N ASN A 368 -8.31 20.99 21.61
CA ASN A 368 -6.86 21.10 21.65
C ASN A 368 -6.31 22.32 20.90
N ASN A 369 -7.19 23.24 20.47
CA ASN A 369 -6.87 24.42 19.68
C ASN A 369 -6.19 24.10 18.32
N LYS A 370 -6.42 22.90 17.78
CA LYS A 370 -6.05 22.51 16.41
C LYS A 370 -7.27 22.58 15.51
N LEU A 371 -7.07 22.81 14.22
CA LEU A 371 -8.17 22.72 13.26
C LEU A 371 -8.72 21.30 13.20
N ARG A 372 -10.05 21.18 13.18
CA ARG A 372 -10.73 19.89 13.09
C ARG A 372 -10.30 19.10 11.86
N VAL A 373 -10.17 19.76 10.70
CA VAL A 373 -9.67 19.13 9.47
C VAL A 373 -8.30 18.47 9.65
N ILE A 374 -7.42 19.07 10.46
CA ILE A 374 -6.06 18.55 10.69
C ILE A 374 -6.10 17.35 11.65
N GLU A 375 -6.95 17.40 12.66
CA GLU A 375 -7.12 16.29 13.60
C GLU A 375 -7.72 15.07 12.91
N ASP A 376 -8.81 15.25 12.16
CA ASP A 376 -9.47 14.19 11.39
C ASP A 376 -8.52 13.64 10.31
N TYR A 377 -7.75 14.50 9.62
CA TYR A 377 -6.75 14.08 8.64
C TYR A 377 -5.65 13.21 9.28
N ASN A 378 -5.05 13.66 10.39
CA ASN A 378 -3.98 12.92 11.06
C ASN A 378 -4.49 11.56 11.57
N GLN A 379 -5.70 11.51 12.12
CA GLN A 379 -6.28 10.25 12.59
C GLN A 379 -6.42 9.23 11.46
N VAL A 380 -6.87 9.65 10.27
CA VAL A 380 -7.02 8.73 9.14
C VAL A 380 -5.67 8.35 8.54
N LYS A 381 -4.77 9.34 8.35
CA LYS A 381 -3.43 9.08 7.80
C LYS A 381 -2.60 8.17 8.70
N ASP A 382 -2.57 8.38 10.02
CA ASP A 382 -1.83 7.52 10.95
C ASP A 382 -2.29 6.04 10.87
N ASN A 383 -3.59 5.80 10.67
CA ASN A 383 -4.14 4.45 10.51
C ASN A 383 -3.77 3.83 9.15
N SER A 384 -3.69 4.65 8.10
CA SER A 384 -3.25 4.22 6.77
C SER A 384 -1.74 3.94 6.74
N ASP A 385 -0.94 4.77 7.38
CA ASP A 385 0.52 4.59 7.44
C ASP A 385 0.88 3.31 8.19
N GLN A 386 0.16 2.96 9.27
CA GLN A 386 0.30 1.67 9.93
C GLN A 386 0.07 0.47 8.97
N CYS A 387 -0.87 0.57 8.02
CA CYS A 387 -1.08 -0.43 6.97
C CYS A 387 0.15 -0.56 6.08
N MET A 388 0.68 0.58 5.66
CA MET A 388 1.77 0.65 4.69
C MET A 388 3.11 0.22 5.30
N GLU A 389 3.36 0.59 6.55
CA GLU A 389 4.53 0.16 7.31
C GLU A 389 4.46 -1.33 7.70
N ALA A 390 3.28 -1.88 7.99
CA ALA A 390 3.13 -3.31 8.29
C ALA A 390 3.54 -4.22 7.12
N LEU A 391 3.55 -3.72 5.88
CA LEU A 391 4.09 -4.45 4.72
C LEU A 391 5.60 -4.33 4.61
N GLN A 392 6.17 -3.24 5.10
CA GLN A 392 7.62 -3.02 5.11
C GLN A 392 8.29 -3.71 6.30
N HIS A 393 7.63 -3.82 7.45
CA HIS A 393 8.21 -4.40 8.67
C HIS A 393 8.63 -5.89 8.56
N PRO A 394 7.88 -6.76 7.84
CA PRO A 394 8.34 -8.09 7.45
C PRO A 394 9.49 -8.05 6.44
N GLN A 395 9.60 -7.02 5.60
CA GLN A 395 10.70 -6.84 4.66
C GLN A 395 11.91 -6.09 5.29
N ASP A 396 11.75 -5.54 6.49
CA ASP A 396 12.66 -4.60 7.16
C ASP A 396 13.83 -5.22 7.93
N GLN A 397 13.96 -6.54 7.91
CA GLN A 397 15.11 -7.23 8.50
C GLN A 397 15.62 -8.26 7.51
N ASP A 398 16.31 -7.77 6.47
CA ASP A 398 17.00 -8.54 5.44
C ASP A 398 16.41 -9.94 5.22
N PHE A 399 15.30 -10.01 4.48
CA PHE A 399 15.08 -11.23 3.69
C PHE A 399 16.41 -11.45 2.96
N PRO A 400 17.10 -12.58 3.13
CA PRO A 400 18.49 -12.67 2.71
C PRO A 400 18.57 -12.19 1.28
N ALA A 401 19.29 -11.10 1.06
CA ALA A 401 19.29 -10.29 -0.16
C ALA A 401 19.65 -11.08 -1.45
N ARG A 402 19.89 -12.38 -1.30
CA ARG A 402 20.17 -13.37 -2.32
C ARG A 402 18.93 -14.10 -2.86
N VAL A 403 17.77 -14.09 -2.19
CA VAL A 403 16.52 -14.63 -2.79
C VAL A 403 15.75 -13.48 -3.43
N GLN A 404 16.36 -12.79 -4.40
CA GLN A 404 15.64 -11.85 -5.24
C GLN A 404 14.84 -12.66 -6.26
N MET A 405 13.52 -12.68 -6.11
CA MET A 405 12.67 -13.20 -7.16
C MET A 405 12.61 -12.20 -8.33
N PRO A 406 12.49 -12.67 -9.58
CA PRO A 406 12.11 -11.84 -10.73
C PRO A 406 10.96 -10.87 -10.40
N ALA A 407 10.95 -9.70 -11.06
CA ALA A 407 10.05 -8.60 -10.69
C ALA A 407 8.55 -8.97 -10.73
N ASP A 408 8.21 -9.91 -11.59
CA ASP A 408 6.90 -10.53 -11.75
C ASP A 408 6.48 -11.41 -10.57
N ARG A 409 7.42 -11.87 -9.74
CA ARG A 409 7.21 -12.83 -8.64
C ARG A 409 7.18 -12.20 -7.25
N ILE A 410 7.43 -10.89 -7.19
CA ILE A 410 7.48 -10.10 -5.94
C ILE A 410 6.14 -10.12 -5.18
N PHE A 411 5.02 -10.25 -5.88
CA PHE A 411 3.68 -10.24 -5.27
C PHE A 411 3.40 -11.47 -4.36
N PHE A 412 4.27 -12.47 -4.37
CA PHE A 412 4.12 -13.73 -3.63
C PHE A 412 5.00 -13.86 -2.39
N ASP A 413 5.58 -12.78 -1.88
CA ASP A 413 6.38 -12.78 -0.64
C ASP A 413 5.59 -13.11 0.66
N GLY A 414 4.33 -13.56 0.53
CA GLY A 414 3.47 -13.99 1.64
C GLY A 414 2.90 -12.84 2.49
N ASN A 415 3.35 -11.60 2.30
CA ASN A 415 2.96 -10.48 3.16
C ASN A 415 1.64 -9.84 2.71
N THR A 416 1.38 -9.71 1.42
CA THR A 416 0.18 -9.00 0.94
C THR A 416 -1.14 -9.69 1.34
N PRO A 417 -1.32 -11.02 1.16
CA PRO A 417 -2.54 -11.71 1.60
C PRO A 417 -2.64 -11.90 3.13
N SER A 418 -1.50 -11.98 3.84
CA SER A 418 -1.47 -12.25 5.29
C SER A 418 -2.02 -11.11 6.12
N TRP A 419 -1.78 -9.85 5.72
CA TRP A 419 -2.27 -8.70 6.48
C TRP A 419 -3.73 -8.37 6.18
N THR A 420 -4.18 -8.51 4.93
CA THR A 420 -5.61 -8.39 4.57
C THR A 420 -6.45 -9.44 5.32
N SER A 421 -5.93 -10.66 5.47
CA SER A 421 -6.47 -11.72 6.34
C SER A 421 -6.46 -11.33 7.83
N CYS A 422 -5.35 -10.81 8.34
CA CYS A 422 -5.20 -10.43 9.75
C CYS A 422 -6.16 -9.29 10.17
N SER A 423 -6.32 -8.27 9.32
CA SER A 423 -7.25 -7.15 9.56
C SER A 423 -8.71 -7.62 9.56
N THR A 424 -9.09 -8.51 8.65
CA THR A 424 -10.43 -9.12 8.58
C THR A 424 -10.74 -9.94 9.85
N THR A 425 -9.75 -10.72 10.32
CA THR A 425 -9.85 -11.53 11.55
C THR A 425 -10.02 -10.65 12.80
N ARG A 426 -9.31 -9.52 12.86
CA ARG A 426 -9.39 -8.58 14.00
C ARG A 426 -10.74 -7.87 14.08
N THR A 427 -11.35 -7.55 12.93
CA THR A 427 -12.70 -6.96 12.88
C THR A 427 -13.80 -7.96 13.28
N GLY A 428 -13.69 -9.23 12.87
CA GLY A 428 -14.65 -10.29 13.24
C GLY A 428 -14.62 -10.68 14.72
N THR A 429 -13.49 -10.49 15.41
CA THR A 429 -13.38 -10.71 16.86
C THR A 429 -13.86 -9.50 17.68
N SER A 430 -13.68 -8.27 17.18
CA SER A 430 -14.08 -7.04 17.90
C SER A 430 -15.59 -6.80 17.96
N THR A 431 -16.38 -7.33 17.02
CA THR A 431 -17.84 -7.17 17.03
C THR A 431 -18.55 -8.08 18.04
N ARG A 432 -17.82 -8.97 18.74
CA ARG A 432 -18.41 -9.97 19.65
C ARG A 432 -18.33 -9.62 21.15
N SER A 433 -17.91 -8.41 21.55
CA SER A 433 -17.85 -8.03 22.98
C SER A 433 -18.57 -6.72 23.31
N LYS A 434 -19.90 -6.67 23.11
CA LYS A 434 -20.76 -5.70 23.82
C LYS A 434 -22.06 -6.36 24.27
N THR A 435 -21.98 -7.13 25.35
CA THR A 435 -23.12 -7.41 26.22
C THR A 435 -22.64 -7.58 27.67
N THR A 436 -22.99 -6.57 28.48
CA THR A 436 -23.40 -6.64 29.89
C THR A 436 -22.40 -7.16 30.94
N ASN A 437 -21.81 -6.24 31.72
CA ASN A 437 -22.13 -6.12 33.16
C ASN A 437 -21.44 -4.93 33.84
N GLN A 438 -22.26 -4.10 34.50
CA GLN A 438 -21.85 -3.10 35.48
C GLN A 438 -21.26 -3.79 36.72
N LYS A 439 -20.13 -3.28 37.23
CA LYS A 439 -19.93 -3.06 38.68
C LYS A 439 -18.71 -2.17 38.95
N LYS A 440 -18.95 -1.16 39.78
CA LYS A 440 -18.01 -0.21 40.40
C LYS A 440 -16.79 -0.91 40.99
N MET A 441 -15.59 -0.33 40.88
CA MET A 441 -14.76 -0.01 42.05
C MET A 441 -13.61 0.98 41.75
N HIS A 442 -13.64 2.02 42.58
CA HIS A 442 -12.65 3.02 43.01
C HIS A 442 -11.25 3.20 42.39
N SER A 443 -11.01 4.48 42.09
CA SER A 443 -9.75 5.19 41.97
C SER A 443 -8.77 4.94 43.13
N ARG A 444 -7.49 4.71 42.80
CA ARG A 444 -6.35 5.21 43.57
C ARG A 444 -5.22 5.63 42.62
N HIS A 445 -4.91 6.93 42.65
CA HIS A 445 -3.66 7.51 42.18
C HIS A 445 -2.47 6.97 42.95
N ILE A 446 -1.40 6.60 42.25
CA ILE A 446 -0.02 6.71 42.74
C ILE A 446 0.83 7.24 41.58
N SER A 447 1.32 8.46 41.75
CA SER A 447 2.37 9.10 40.95
C SER A 447 3.74 8.53 41.32
N PHE A 448 4.61 8.24 40.34
CA PHE A 448 6.05 8.23 40.58
C PHE A 448 6.84 8.88 39.42
N ASN A 449 7.83 9.64 39.85
CA ASN A 449 8.66 10.59 39.12
C ASN A 449 9.62 9.96 38.10
N ARG A 450 9.92 10.75 37.05
CA ARG A 450 11.08 10.62 36.15
C ARG A 450 12.39 10.68 36.95
N HIS A 451 13.39 9.86 36.59
CA HIS A 451 14.68 10.31 36.04
C HIS A 451 15.64 9.13 35.69
N TYR A 452 16.14 9.18 34.45
CA TYR A 452 17.45 8.78 33.88
C TYR A 452 17.81 7.33 33.45
N TYR A 453 17.78 7.20 32.10
CA TYR A 453 18.67 6.54 31.11
C TYR A 453 19.04 5.05 31.15
N GLY A 454 18.78 4.41 30.00
CA GLY A 454 19.67 3.41 29.40
C GLY A 454 19.03 2.07 29.12
N MET A 455 18.79 1.77 27.82
CA MET A 455 18.50 0.45 27.25
C MET A 455 17.25 -0.30 27.77
N ASN A 456 16.26 -0.51 26.89
CA ASN A 456 15.75 -1.86 26.54
C ASN A 456 14.38 -1.83 25.83
N ASN A 457 14.29 -2.76 24.87
CA ASN A 457 13.16 -3.65 24.60
C ASN A 457 11.74 -3.08 24.69
N ARG A 458 11.11 -2.91 23.53
CA ARG A 458 9.67 -3.14 23.43
C ARG A 458 9.43 -4.55 22.88
N LEU A 459 9.36 -5.47 23.83
CA LEU A 459 8.61 -6.72 23.70
C LEU A 459 7.16 -6.35 23.37
N TYR A 460 6.68 -6.68 22.17
CA TYR A 460 5.26 -6.80 21.93
C TYR A 460 4.87 -8.25 22.21
N TYR A 461 4.01 -8.39 23.22
CA TYR A 461 3.42 -9.65 23.68
C TYR A 461 2.80 -10.40 22.50
N GLY A 462 3.36 -11.55 22.17
CA GLY A 462 2.57 -12.65 21.64
C GLY A 462 1.58 -13.08 22.73
N GLN A 463 0.29 -13.02 22.43
CA GLN A 463 -0.69 -13.80 23.16
C GLN A 463 -1.04 -15.03 22.35
N SER A 464 -0.66 -16.13 22.97
CA SER A 464 -0.73 -17.52 22.55
C SER A 464 -2.14 -17.98 22.20
N VAL A 465 -2.18 -18.79 21.16
CA VAL A 465 -3.22 -19.75 20.85
C VAL A 465 -3.20 -20.87 21.91
N ILE A 466 -4.34 -21.11 22.54
CA ILE A 466 -4.91 -22.45 22.75
C ILE A 466 -6.33 -22.39 22.23
#